data_AF-A0A502KZL5-F1
#
_entry.id   AF-A0A502KZL5-F1
#
_cell.length_a   1.000
_cell.length_b   1.000
_cell.length_c   1.000
_cell.angle_alpha   90.00
_cell.angle_beta   90.00
_cell.angle_gamma   90.00
#
_symmetry.space_group_name_H-M   'P 1'
#
loop_
_entity.id
_entity.type
_entity.pdbx_description
1 polymer ?
#
loop_
_entity_poly.entity_id
_entity_poly.type
_entity_poly.pdbx_seq_one_letter_code
_entity_poly.pdbx_strand_id
1 'polypeptide(L)' 'MGKLNLSQQFSVCSLGQFGYILSYVRTINNKNLAILKLDNKIATINEEGAINISPYISIRGM' A
#
# COMPACT_ATOMS: atom_id res chain seq x y z
N MET A 1 6.65 -3.08 -13.81
CA MET A 1 6.44 -2.29 -12.57
C MET A 1 4.96 -2.01 -12.44
N GLY A 2 4.32 -2.34 -11.32
CA GLY A 2 2.91 -1.97 -11.08
C GLY A 2 2.77 -0.45 -10.95
N LYS A 3 1.76 0.14 -11.59
CA LYS A 3 1.49 1.59 -11.56
C LYS A 3 0.27 1.86 -10.69
N LEU A 4 0.32 2.94 -9.91
CA LEU A 4 -0.83 3.38 -9.13
C LEU A 4 -1.92 3.96 -10.04
N ASN A 5 -3.17 3.56 -9.82
CA ASN A 5 -4.32 4.24 -10.41
C ASN A 5 -4.68 5.51 -9.61
N LEU A 6 -5.68 6.26 -10.07
CA LEU A 6 -6.07 7.53 -9.45
C LEU A 6 -6.52 7.36 -7.98
N SER A 7 -7.35 6.35 -7.71
CA SER A 7 -7.84 6.04 -6.35
C SER A 7 -6.68 5.74 -5.41
N GLN A 8 -5.70 4.97 -5.86
CA GLN A 8 -4.50 4.67 -5.10
C GLN A 8 -3.63 5.91 -4.88
N GLN A 9 -3.42 6.74 -5.91
CA GLN A 9 -2.65 7.98 -5.77
C GLN A 9 -3.28 8.92 -4.74
N PHE A 10 -4.62 9.04 -4.75
CA PHE A 10 -5.34 9.84 -3.76
C PHE A 10 -5.11 9.31 -2.34
N SER A 11 -5.31 8.01 -2.12
CA SER A 11 -5.10 7.39 -0.80
C SER A 11 -3.63 7.43 -0.35
N VAL A 12 -2.65 7.31 -1.27
CA VAL A 12 -1.23 7.52 -0.99
C VAL A 12 -0.98 8.94 -0.50
N CYS A 13 -1.53 9.95 -1.19
CA CYS A 13 -1.43 11.35 -0.76
C CYS A 13 -2.06 11.58 0.63
N SER A 14 -3.21 10.97 0.90
CA SER A 14 -3.84 11.04 2.24
C SER A 14 -2.94 10.45 3.32
N LEU A 15 -2.38 9.27 3.10
CA LEU A 15 -1.47 8.60 4.04
C LEU A 15 -0.13 9.34 4.20
N GLY A 16 0.34 9.99 3.13
CA GLY A 16 1.53 10.83 3.16
C GLY A 16 1.43 11.99 4.17
N GLN A 17 0.23 12.55 4.39
CA GLN A 17 -0.01 13.58 5.42
C GLN A 17 0.22 13.06 6.85
N PHE A 18 0.15 11.74 7.06
CA PHE A 18 0.42 11.07 8.33
C PHE A 18 1.82 10.46 8.40
N GLY A 19 2.69 10.74 7.42
CA GLY A 19 4.07 10.28 7.38
C GLY A 19 4.31 8.92 6.72
N TYR A 20 3.27 8.28 6.17
CA TYR A 20 3.46 7.03 5.43
C TYR A 20 4.12 7.29 4.08
N ILE A 21 5.13 6.49 3.76
CA ILE A 21 5.90 6.59 2.52
C ILE A 21 5.59 5.39 1.64
N LEU A 22 5.30 5.62 0.36
CA LEU A 22 5.17 4.55 -0.63
C LEU A 22 6.49 3.79 -0.78
N SER A 23 6.48 2.50 -0.42
CA SER A 23 7.67 1.65 -0.47
C SER A 23 7.79 0.92 -1.81
N TYR A 24 6.72 0.25 -2.25
CA TYR A 24 6.65 -0.39 -3.56
C TYR A 24 5.21 -0.76 -3.92
N VAL A 25 4.98 -1.08 -5.20
CA VAL A 25 3.70 -1.59 -5.70
C VAL A 25 3.87 -3.05 -6.09
N ARG A 26 3.03 -3.92 -5.52
CA ARG A 26 3.02 -5.36 -5.82
C ARG A 26 1.81 -5.69 -6.67
N THR A 27 2.00 -6.40 -7.78
CA THR A 27 0.89 -6.93 -8.57
C THR A 27 0.56 -8.34 -8.09
N ILE A 28 -0.71 -8.59 -7.74
CA ILE A 28 -1.23 -9.89 -7.30
C ILE A 28 -2.51 -10.16 -8.08
N ASN A 29 -2.60 -11.28 -8.81
CA ASN A 29 -3.78 -11.63 -9.62
C ASN A 29 -4.26 -10.48 -10.52
N ASN A 30 -3.32 -9.84 -11.23
CA ASN A 30 -3.54 -8.65 -12.08
C ASN A 30 -4.04 -7.39 -11.36
N LYS A 31 -4.09 -7.38 -10.03
CA LYS A 31 -4.44 -6.21 -9.23
C LYS A 31 -3.19 -5.60 -8.60
N ASN A 32 -3.05 -4.28 -8.69
CA ASN A 32 -1.96 -3.58 -8.03
C ASN A 32 -2.30 -3.30 -6.56
N LEU A 33 -1.40 -3.66 -5.66
CA LEU A 33 -1.46 -3.38 -4.23
C LEU A 33 -0.31 -2.44 -3.88
N ALA A 34 -0.63 -1.22 -3.48
CA ALA A 34 0.37 -0.26 -3.01
C ALA A 34 0.76 -0.61 -1.57
N ILE A 35 2.05 -0.67 -1.28
CA ILE A 35 2.59 -0.93 0.05
C ILE A 35 3.26 0.34 0.56
N LEU A 36 2.79 0.85 1.70
CA LEU A 36 3.32 2.02 2.38
C LEU A 36 3.90 1.63 3.73
N LYS A 37 4.90 2.38 4.19
CA LYS A 37 5.57 2.17 5.48
C LYS A 37 5.59 3.44 6.31
N LEU A 38 5.46 3.28 7.62
CA LEU A 38 5.68 4.31 8.63
C LEU A 38 6.43 3.64 9.79
N ASP A 39 7.74 3.84 9.88
CA ASP A 39 8.62 3.14 10.83
C ASP A 39 8.42 1.61 10.75
N ASN A 40 7.92 0.99 11.82
CA ASN A 40 7.62 -0.44 11.92
C ASN A 40 6.17 -0.80 11.51
N LYS A 41 5.38 0.17 11.05
CA LYS A 41 4.00 -0.03 10.58
C LYS A 41 3.96 -0.17 9.07
N ILE A 42 3.05 -1.02 8.59
CA ILE A 42 2.80 -1.22 7.17
C ILE A 42 1.33 -0.91 6.90
N ALA A 43 1.08 -0.14 5.85
CA ALA A 43 -0.25 0.05 5.30
C ALA A 43 -0.29 -0.48 3.86
N THR A 44 -1.47 -0.94 3.43
CA THR A 44 -1.71 -1.35 2.05
C THR A 44 -2.89 -0.60 1.46
N ILE A 45 -2.85 -0.37 0.15
CA ILE A 45 -3.93 0.27 -0.60
C ILE A 45 -4.26 -0.59 -1.82
N ASN A 46 -5.48 -1.08 -1.90
CA ASN A 46 -5.96 -1.87 -3.04
C ASN A 46 -6.33 -0.95 -4.24
N GLU A 47 -6.77 -1.53 -5.35
CA GLU A 47 -7.10 -0.75 -6.56
C GLU A 47 -8.31 0.17 -6.40
N GLU A 48 -9.16 -0.07 -5.41
CA GLU A 48 -10.32 0.78 -5.10
C GLU A 48 -9.91 1.99 -4.23
N GLY A 49 -8.63 2.08 -3.83
CA GLY A 49 -8.16 3.11 -2.90
C GLY A 49 -8.43 2.78 -1.43
N ALA A 50 -8.93 1.57 -1.11
CA ALA A 50 -9.20 1.18 0.26
C ALA A 50 -7.90 1.00 1.05
N ILE A 51 -7.79 1.70 2.17
CA ILE A 51 -6.62 1.70 3.04
C ILE A 51 -6.77 0.61 4.10
N ASN A 52 -5.73 -0.20 4.28
CA ASN A 52 -5.61 -1.13 5.40
C ASN A 52 -4.29 -0.85 6.15
N ILE A 53 -4.38 -0.28 7.35
CA ILE A 53 -3.24 0.08 8.23
C ILE A 53 -2.79 -1.04 9.17
N SER A 54 -3.51 -2.17 9.18
CA SER A 54 -3.16 -3.38 9.93
C SER A 54 -3.31 -4.61 9.01
N PRO A 55 -2.60 -4.64 7.87
CA PRO A 55 -2.71 -5.74 6.94
C PRO A 55 -2.15 -7.01 7.58
N TYR A 56 -2.87 -8.12 7.46
CA TYR A 56 -2.37 -9.43 7.88
C TYR A 56 -1.31 -9.90 6.87
N ILE A 57 -0.10 -9.36 7.00
CA ILE A 57 1.04 -9.74 6.17
C ILE A 57 1.74 -10.88 6.91
N SER A 58 1.39 -12.12 6.58
CA SER A 58 2.25 -13.25 6.94
C SER A 58 3.56 -13.11 6.19
N ILE A 59 4.60 -12.63 6.87
CA ILE A 59 5.97 -12.74 6.40
C ILE A 59 6.27 -14.24 6.37
N ARG A 60 6.10 -14.90 5.22
CA ARG A 60 6.57 -16.29 5.05
C ARG A 60 8.08 -16.23 4.94
N GLY A 61 8.75 -16.49 6.06
CA GLY A 61 10.19 -16.45 6.18
C GLY A 61 10.63 -16.76 7.61
N MET A 62 10.48 -18.02 8.00
CA MET A 62 11.43 -18.71 8.86
C MET A 62 11.62 -20.12 8.29
#